data_AF-H9F7Q2-F1
#
_entry.id   AF-H9F7Q2-F1
#
_cell.length_a   1.000
_cell.length_b   1.000
_cell.length_c   1.000
_cell.angle_alpha   90.00
_cell.angle_beta   90.00
_cell.angle_gamma   90.00
#
_symmetry.space_group_name_H-M   'P 1'
#
loop_
_entity.id
_entity.type
_entity.pdbx_description
1 polymer ?
#
loop_
_entity_poly.entity_id
_entity_poly.type
_entity_poly.pdbx_seq_one_letter_code
_entity_poly.pdbx_strand_id
1 'polypeptide(L)'
;PPGKLAAMASIRLQGLHKPVYHALSDCGDHVVIMNTRHIAFSGNKWEQKVYSSHTGYPGGFRQVTAAQLHLRDPVAIVKLAIYGMLPKNLHRRTMMERLHLFPDEDIPEDILKNLVEELPQPRKIPKRLDEYTQEEIDAFPRVWTPPEDYRL
;
A
#
# COMPACT_ATOMS: atom_id res chain seq x y z
N PRO A 1 1.78 -3.73 2.10
CA PRO A 1 2.88 -2.78 2.38
C PRO A 1 3.03 -1.78 1.23
N PRO A 2 3.17 -0.47 1.51
CA PRO A 2 3.09 0.57 0.48
C PRO A 2 4.08 0.39 -0.67
N GLY A 3 5.29 -0.09 -0.40
CA GLY A 3 6.30 -0.31 -1.44
C GLY A 3 5.92 -1.38 -2.47
N LYS A 4 5.32 -2.51 -2.04
CA LYS A 4 4.89 -3.56 -2.99
C LYS A 4 3.72 -3.10 -3.85
N LEU A 5 2.77 -2.38 -3.24
CA LEU A 5 1.65 -1.77 -3.96
C LEU A 5 2.15 -0.74 -4.97
N ALA A 6 3.08 0.13 -4.54
CA ALA A 6 3.65 1.17 -5.39
C ALA A 6 4.44 0.60 -6.57
N ALA A 7 5.16 -0.50 -6.39
CA ALA A 7 5.90 -1.15 -7.47
C ALA A 7 4.95 -1.63 -8.58
N MET A 8 3.85 -2.28 -8.21
CA MET A 8 2.83 -2.72 -9.16
C MET A 8 2.12 -1.54 -9.82
N ALA A 9 1.71 -0.53 -9.05
CA ALA A 9 1.03 0.65 -9.58
C ALA A 9 1.92 1.43 -10.57
N SER A 10 3.20 1.62 -10.23
CA SER A 10 4.17 2.38 -11.05
C SER A 10 4.32 1.82 -12.47
N ILE A 11 4.33 0.48 -12.62
CA ILE A 11 4.45 -0.15 -13.94
C ILE A 11 3.15 -0.07 -14.77
N ARG A 12 1.98 0.04 -14.14
CA ARG A 12 0.69 0.23 -14.85
C ARG A 12 0.52 1.69 -15.29
N LEU A 13 0.83 2.62 -14.40
CA LEU A 13 0.78 4.07 -14.70
C LEU A 13 1.72 4.47 -15.85
N GLN A 14 2.85 3.77 -16.00
CA GLN A 14 3.79 4.00 -17.12
C GLN A 14 3.43 3.22 -18.39
N GLY A 15 2.59 2.18 -18.29
CA GLY A 15 2.32 1.27 -19.41
C GLY A 15 3.40 0.20 -19.64
N LEU A 16 4.35 0.01 -18.71
CA LEU A 16 5.46 -0.95 -18.83
C LEU A 16 5.03 -2.42 -18.92
N HIS A 17 3.79 -2.73 -18.54
CA HIS A 17 3.21 -4.06 -18.68
C HIS A 17 2.70 -4.34 -20.11
N LYS A 18 2.61 -3.31 -20.97
CA LYS A 18 2.19 -3.43 -22.36
C LYS A 18 3.41 -3.71 -23.25
N PRO A 19 3.37 -4.71 -24.14
CA PRO A 19 4.47 -4.98 -25.08
C PRO A 19 4.80 -3.81 -26.02
N VAL A 20 3.83 -2.90 -26.22
CA VAL A 20 3.94 -1.71 -27.08
C VAL A 20 4.49 -0.48 -26.34
N TYR A 21 5.06 -0.66 -25.15
CA TYR A 21 5.57 0.44 -24.34
C TYR A 21 6.65 1.25 -25.07
N HIS A 22 6.47 2.58 -25.08
CA HIS A 22 7.48 3.53 -25.48
C HIS A 22 7.31 4.82 -24.68
N ALA A 23 8.40 5.40 -24.18
CA ALA A 23 8.34 6.54 -23.24
C ALA A 23 7.73 7.83 -23.83
N LEU A 24 7.75 8.00 -25.16
CA LEU A 24 7.09 9.12 -25.85
C LEU A 24 5.61 8.86 -26.12
N SER A 25 5.15 7.61 -26.01
CA SER A 25 3.77 7.23 -26.28
C SER A 25 2.97 7.22 -24.98
N ASP A 26 1.82 7.86 -24.99
CA ASP A 26 0.95 7.93 -23.82
C ASP A 26 0.12 6.64 -23.65
N CYS A 27 0.77 5.60 -23.11
CA CYS A 27 0.23 4.24 -23.01
C CYS A 27 -0.06 3.79 -21.56
N GLY A 28 -0.03 4.71 -20.60
CA GLY A 28 -0.27 4.42 -19.17
C GLY A 28 -1.75 4.28 -18.81
N ASP A 29 -2.06 3.38 -17.89
CA ASP A 29 -3.43 3.08 -17.46
C ASP A 29 -3.84 3.78 -16.16
N HIS A 30 -5.13 3.73 -15.87
CA HIS A 30 -5.67 4.15 -14.58
C HIS A 30 -5.45 3.08 -13.52
N VAL A 31 -5.11 3.53 -12.30
CA VAL A 31 -4.91 2.64 -11.15
C VAL A 31 -5.76 3.15 -10.01
N VAL A 32 -6.64 2.28 -9.49
CA VAL A 32 -7.45 2.56 -8.31
C VAL A 32 -6.90 1.75 -7.14
N ILE A 33 -6.64 2.40 -6.00
CA ILE A 33 -6.22 1.75 -4.77
C ILE A 33 -7.19 2.14 -3.65
N MET A 34 -7.95 1.16 -3.17
CA MET A 34 -8.86 1.30 -2.04
C MET A 34 -8.19 0.86 -0.72
N ASN A 35 -8.84 1.13 0.42
CA ASN A 35 -8.37 0.72 1.74
C ASN A 35 -6.94 1.20 2.09
N THR A 36 -6.55 2.38 1.60
CA THR A 36 -5.21 2.92 1.86
C THR A 36 -4.98 3.25 3.33
N ARG A 37 -6.03 3.45 4.15
CA ARG A 37 -5.94 3.59 5.60
C ARG A 37 -5.41 2.32 6.29
N HIS A 38 -5.70 1.15 5.74
CA HIS A 38 -5.42 -0.16 6.36
C HIS A 38 -4.10 -0.78 5.88
N ILE A 39 -3.15 0.06 5.45
CA ILE A 39 -1.82 -0.40 5.04
C ILE A 39 -0.99 -0.93 6.22
N ALA A 40 -0.21 -1.97 5.98
CA ALA A 40 0.74 -2.48 6.96
C ALA A 40 2.19 -2.19 6.55
N PHE A 41 2.96 -1.57 7.46
CA PHE A 41 4.41 -1.54 7.39
C PHE A 41 5.04 -2.78 8.05
N SER A 42 6.31 -3.03 7.70
CA SER A 42 7.14 -4.08 8.30
C SER A 42 8.03 -3.47 9.39
N GLY A 43 8.24 -4.16 10.51
CA GLY A 43 9.06 -3.66 11.62
C GLY A 43 8.53 -2.33 12.20
N ASN A 44 9.39 -1.56 12.84
CA ASN A 44 9.05 -0.30 13.53
C ASN A 44 9.05 0.94 12.60
N LYS A 45 8.67 0.75 11.33
CA LYS A 45 8.70 1.84 10.33
C LYS A 45 7.63 2.90 10.61
N TRP A 46 6.59 2.60 11.38
CA TRP A 46 5.59 3.58 11.77
C TRP A 46 6.20 4.72 12.60
N GLU A 47 7.11 4.37 13.50
CA GLU A 47 7.80 5.30 14.40
C GLU A 47 9.11 5.81 13.80
N GLN A 48 9.88 4.94 13.14
CA GLN A 48 11.23 5.27 12.66
C GLN A 48 11.23 6.04 11.33
N LYS A 49 10.25 5.83 10.45
CA LYS A 49 10.26 6.44 9.12
C LYS A 49 9.75 7.88 9.22
N VAL A 50 10.61 8.81 8.83
CA VAL A 50 10.32 10.26 8.84
C VAL A 50 10.07 10.77 7.42
N TYR A 51 9.03 11.58 7.27
CA TYR A 51 8.76 12.37 6.08
C TYR A 51 9.13 13.82 6.36
N SER A 52 10.11 14.34 5.62
CA SER A 52 10.58 15.72 5.73
C SER A 52 10.08 16.57 4.57
N SER A 53 9.80 17.84 4.86
CA SER A 53 9.41 18.83 3.86
C SER A 53 9.89 20.22 4.29
N HIS A 54 9.97 21.16 3.34
CA HIS A 54 10.35 22.53 3.61
C HIS A 54 9.33 23.46 2.96
N THR A 55 8.88 24.49 3.68
CA THR A 55 7.87 25.44 3.17
C THR A 55 8.45 26.52 2.26
N GLY A 56 9.76 26.76 2.34
CA GLY A 56 10.48 27.81 1.61
C GLY A 56 10.89 29.00 2.49
N TYR A 57 10.30 29.15 3.68
CA TYR A 57 10.62 30.23 4.63
C TYR A 57 11.70 29.79 5.65
N PRO A 58 12.45 30.74 6.25
CA PRO A 58 13.36 30.44 7.36
C PRO A 58 12.62 29.75 8.52
N GLY A 59 13.21 28.67 9.07
CA GLY A 59 12.55 27.84 10.09
C GLY A 59 11.40 26.96 9.56
N GLY A 60 11.21 26.91 8.24
CA GLY A 60 10.11 26.21 7.57
C GLY A 60 10.30 24.70 7.39
N PHE A 61 11.33 24.10 7.99
CA PHE A 61 11.60 22.68 7.92
C PHE A 61 10.63 21.90 8.83
N ARG A 62 9.96 20.90 8.27
CA ARG A 62 9.01 20.06 9.00
C ARG A 62 9.40 18.60 8.86
N GLN A 63 9.34 17.86 9.96
CA GLN A 63 9.52 16.42 10.01
C GLN A 63 8.33 15.81 10.74
N VAL A 64 7.75 14.77 10.13
CA VAL A 64 6.67 13.99 10.74
C VAL A 64 6.94 12.51 10.57
N THR A 65 6.56 11.70 11.54
CA THR A 65 6.67 10.24 11.41
C THR A 65 5.63 9.70 10.44
N ALA A 66 5.82 8.48 9.95
CA ALA A 66 4.83 7.80 9.13
C ALA A 66 3.47 7.71 9.83
N ALA A 67 3.45 7.40 11.13
CA ALA A 67 2.22 7.35 11.91
C ALA A 67 1.49 8.70 11.94
N GLN A 68 2.21 9.79 12.23
CA GLN A 68 1.63 11.15 12.25
C GLN A 68 1.10 11.58 10.88
N LEU A 69 1.85 11.28 9.81
CA LEU A 69 1.42 11.58 8.45
C LEU A 69 0.14 10.82 8.09
N HIS A 70 0.06 9.54 8.46
CA HIS A 70 -1.06 8.65 8.14
C HIS A 70 -2.36 9.04 8.85
N LEU A 71 -2.26 9.49 10.10
CA LEU A 71 -3.41 9.99 10.85
C LEU A 71 -3.98 11.28 10.24
N ARG A 72 -3.10 12.15 9.74
CA ARG A 72 -3.50 13.40 9.09
C ARG A 72 -4.04 13.18 7.69
N ASP A 73 -3.36 12.35 6.91
CA ASP A 73 -3.68 12.06 5.51
C ASP A 73 -3.42 10.56 5.24
N PRO A 74 -4.48 9.73 5.21
CA PRO A 74 -4.36 8.28 5.05
C PRO A 74 -3.87 7.85 3.65
N VAL A 75 -3.96 8.72 2.64
CA VAL A 75 -3.52 8.40 1.27
C VAL A 75 -2.08 8.82 1.00
N ALA A 76 -1.54 9.75 1.79
CA ALA A 76 -0.23 10.37 1.55
C ALA A 76 0.93 9.38 1.43
N ILE A 77 0.98 8.35 2.29
CA ILE A 77 2.09 7.38 2.30
C ILE A 77 2.16 6.61 0.98
N VAL A 78 1.01 6.12 0.50
CA VAL A 78 0.92 5.38 -0.76
C VAL A 78 1.21 6.30 -1.93
N LYS A 79 0.63 7.51 -1.93
CA LYS A 79 0.86 8.54 -2.95
C LYS A 79 2.34 8.90 -3.09
N LEU A 80 3.03 9.14 -1.97
CA LEU A 80 4.46 9.47 -1.95
C LEU A 80 5.33 8.29 -2.38
N ALA A 81 4.98 7.07 -2.01
CA ALA A 81 5.70 5.87 -2.45
C ALA A 81 5.64 5.72 -3.98
N ILE A 82 4.45 5.87 -4.57
CA ILE A 82 4.24 5.80 -6.03
C ILE A 82 4.97 6.95 -6.73
N TYR A 83 4.80 8.19 -6.25
CA TYR A 83 5.47 9.37 -6.79
C TYR A 83 7.01 9.25 -6.76
N GLY A 84 7.53 8.58 -5.73
CA GLY A 84 8.94 8.25 -5.58
C GLY A 84 9.45 7.24 -6.62
N MET A 85 8.62 6.30 -7.05
CA MET A 85 8.98 5.25 -8.02
C MET A 85 8.81 5.67 -9.48
N LEU A 86 8.01 6.68 -9.77
CA LEU A 86 7.84 7.18 -11.15
C LEU A 86 9.10 7.93 -11.67
N PRO A 87 9.34 7.92 -12.99
CA PRO A 87 10.45 8.63 -13.64
C PRO A 87 10.49 10.11 -13.26
N LYS A 88 11.70 10.68 -13.15
CA LYS A 88 11.88 12.09 -12.76
C LYS A 88 11.76 13.02 -13.97
N ASN A 89 10.60 13.01 -14.61
CA ASN A 89 10.24 13.85 -15.75
C ASN A 89 8.89 14.56 -15.54
N LEU A 90 8.44 15.31 -16.56
CA LEU A 90 7.17 16.04 -16.54
C LEU A 90 5.96 15.09 -16.62
N HIS A 91 6.05 13.99 -17.37
CA HIS A 91 4.98 13.00 -17.52
C HIS A 91 4.52 12.39 -16.19
N ARG A 92 5.41 12.35 -15.19
CA ARG A 92 5.08 11.89 -13.84
C ARG A 92 3.86 12.59 -13.24
N ARG A 93 3.64 13.88 -13.50
CA ARG A 93 2.45 14.58 -12.98
C ARG A 93 1.18 14.07 -13.65
N THR A 94 1.19 13.92 -14.97
CA THR A 94 0.09 13.32 -15.75
C THR A 94 -0.24 11.91 -15.28
N MET A 95 0.77 11.08 -15.00
CA MET A 95 0.58 9.73 -14.46
C MET A 95 -0.08 9.75 -13.08
N MET A 96 0.23 10.73 -12.23
CA MET A 96 -0.39 10.83 -10.90
C MET A 96 -1.86 11.24 -10.95
N GLU A 97 -2.30 11.95 -11.99
CA GLU A 97 -3.73 12.26 -12.17
C GLU A 97 -4.55 11.01 -12.59
N ARG A 98 -3.89 9.97 -13.11
CA ARG A 98 -4.52 8.67 -13.40
C ARG A 98 -4.59 7.73 -12.19
N LEU A 99 -3.98 8.13 -11.08
CA LEU A 99 -3.97 7.37 -9.83
C LEU A 99 -5.09 7.85 -8.92
N HIS A 100 -6.02 6.94 -8.63
CA HIS A 100 -7.14 7.19 -7.73
C HIS A 100 -6.90 6.46 -6.41
N LEU A 101 -6.92 7.20 -5.29
CA LEU A 101 -6.66 6.65 -3.95
C LEU A 101 -7.85 6.91 -3.05
N PHE A 102 -8.37 5.84 -2.44
CA PHE A 102 -9.46 5.91 -1.47
C PHE A 102 -8.98 5.42 -0.09
N PRO A 103 -9.29 6.16 0.99
CA PRO A 103 -8.89 5.77 2.35
C PRO A 103 -9.55 4.46 2.79
N ASP A 104 -10.82 4.32 2.47
CA ASP A 104 -11.70 3.25 2.90
C ASP A 104 -12.19 2.47 1.66
N GLU A 105 -13.25 1.66 1.80
CA GLU A 105 -13.78 0.80 0.73
C GLU A 105 -14.72 1.49 -0.24
N ASP A 106 -15.20 2.68 0.12
CA ASP A 106 -16.16 3.43 -0.67
C ASP A 106 -15.48 4.03 -1.92
N ILE A 107 -15.98 3.64 -3.09
CA ILE A 107 -15.49 4.07 -4.40
C ILE A 107 -16.67 4.71 -5.14
N PRO A 108 -16.51 5.93 -5.70
CA PRO A 108 -17.55 6.58 -6.49
C PRO A 108 -18.07 5.70 -7.63
N GLU A 109 -19.38 5.73 -7.87
CA GLU A 109 -20.03 4.85 -8.85
C GLU A 109 -19.40 4.94 -10.26
N ASP A 110 -19.00 6.13 -10.68
CA ASP A 110 -18.42 6.36 -12.00
C ASP A 110 -17.11 5.59 -12.20
N ILE A 111 -16.30 5.50 -11.14
CA ILE A 111 -15.05 4.73 -11.14
C ILE A 111 -15.35 3.24 -10.97
N LEU A 112 -16.32 2.88 -10.12
CA LEU A 112 -16.69 1.49 -9.92
C LEU A 112 -17.22 0.84 -11.22
N LYS A 113 -18.01 1.57 -12.01
CA LYS A 113 -18.57 1.11 -13.29
C LYS A 113 -17.53 0.88 -14.38
N ASN A 114 -16.35 1.52 -14.28
CA ASN A 114 -15.29 1.45 -15.30
C ASN A 114 -14.10 0.57 -14.89
N LEU A 115 -14.22 -0.18 -13.79
CA LEU A 115 -13.21 -1.18 -13.40
C LEU A 115 -13.19 -2.36 -14.38
N VAL A 116 -11.99 -2.84 -14.69
CA VAL A 116 -11.77 -3.94 -15.64
C VAL A 116 -11.20 -5.17 -14.94
N GLU A 117 -10.13 -5.01 -14.16
CA GLU A 117 -9.41 -6.10 -13.53
C GLU A 117 -9.03 -5.73 -12.09
N GLU A 118 -9.18 -6.68 -11.17
CA GLU A 118 -8.63 -6.59 -9.82
C GLU A 118 -7.28 -7.31 -9.77
N LEU A 119 -6.23 -6.58 -9.41
CA LEU A 119 -4.89 -7.15 -9.30
C LEU A 119 -4.75 -7.97 -8.00
N PRO A 120 -4.04 -9.12 -8.04
CA PRO A 120 -3.85 -9.92 -6.84
C PRO A 120 -3.01 -9.19 -5.80
N GLN A 121 -3.34 -9.37 -4.53
CA GLN A 121 -2.59 -8.75 -3.45
C GLN A 121 -1.14 -9.31 -3.39
N PRO A 122 -0.11 -8.45 -3.31
CA PRO A 122 1.29 -8.89 -3.36
C PRO A 122 1.79 -9.50 -2.05
N ARG A 123 0.98 -9.50 -0.99
CA ARG A 123 1.27 -10.12 0.31
C ARG A 123 0.07 -10.95 0.71
N LYS A 124 0.28 -12.23 0.98
CA LYS A 124 -0.71 -13.08 1.63
C LYS A 124 -0.84 -12.66 3.09
N ILE A 125 -2.07 -12.35 3.52
CA ILE A 125 -2.37 -11.99 4.90
C ILE A 125 -2.35 -13.29 5.72
N PRO A 126 -1.54 -13.39 6.78
CA PRO A 126 -1.56 -14.58 7.64
C PRO A 126 -2.88 -14.63 8.41
N LYS A 127 -3.38 -15.86 8.61
CA LYS A 127 -4.53 -16.10 9.49
C LYS A 127 -4.12 -15.87 10.94
N ARG A 128 -4.99 -15.23 11.72
CA ARG A 128 -4.86 -15.20 13.19
C ARG A 128 -5.35 -16.52 13.78
N LEU A 129 -5.02 -16.82 15.04
CA LEU A 129 -5.38 -18.09 15.69
C LEU A 129 -6.90 -18.31 15.76
N ASP A 130 -7.68 -17.23 15.90
CA ASP A 130 -9.16 -17.21 15.90
C ASP A 130 -9.77 -17.57 14.53
N GLU A 131 -8.99 -17.52 13.45
CA GLU A 131 -9.46 -17.76 12.08
C GLU A 131 -9.20 -19.20 11.60
N TYR A 132 -8.56 -20.05 12.42
CA TYR A 132 -8.34 -21.45 12.10
C TYR A 132 -9.59 -22.29 12.39
N THR A 133 -9.86 -23.27 11.53
CA THR A 133 -10.95 -24.21 11.76
C THR A 133 -10.55 -25.24 12.82
N GLN A 134 -11.54 -25.82 13.51
CA GLN A 134 -11.30 -26.86 14.50
C GLN A 134 -10.53 -28.05 13.90
N GLU A 135 -10.83 -28.40 12.64
CA GLU A 135 -10.12 -29.44 11.89
C GLU A 135 -8.62 -29.15 11.71
N GLU A 136 -8.25 -27.91 11.37
CA GLU A 136 -6.85 -27.51 11.21
C GLU A 136 -6.10 -27.52 12.56
N ILE A 137 -6.79 -27.15 13.63
CA ILE A 137 -6.25 -27.15 14.99
C ILE A 137 -5.99 -28.59 15.45
N ASP A 138 -6.96 -29.48 15.30
CA ASP A 138 -6.85 -30.88 15.73
C ASP A 138 -5.90 -31.69 14.83
N ALA A 139 -5.78 -31.31 13.55
CA ALA A 139 -4.78 -31.88 12.65
C ALA A 139 -3.34 -31.52 13.07
N PHE A 140 -3.13 -30.40 13.77
CA PHE A 140 -1.81 -30.00 14.23
C PHE A 140 -1.42 -30.77 15.50
N PRO A 141 -0.37 -31.60 15.48
CA PRO A 141 -0.05 -32.45 16.62
C PRO A 141 0.43 -31.64 17.82
N ARG A 142 0.03 -32.07 19.01
CA ARG A 142 0.56 -31.53 20.26
C ARG A 142 2.05 -31.86 20.38
N VAL A 143 2.89 -30.85 20.55
CA VAL A 143 4.36 -31.00 20.56
C VAL A 143 4.89 -31.42 21.94
N TRP A 144 4.21 -31.07 23.02
CA TRP A 144 4.64 -31.37 24.40
C TRP A 144 3.46 -31.62 25.34
N THR A 145 3.70 -32.43 26.36
CA THR A 145 2.73 -32.76 27.41
C THR A 145 3.10 -31.99 28.69
N PRO A 146 2.26 -31.04 29.15
CA PRO A 146 2.52 -30.26 30.35
C PRO A 146 2.37 -31.11 31.63
N PRO A 147 3.12 -30.80 32.71
CA PRO A 147 2.89 -31.38 34.02
C PRO A 147 1.51 -31.03 34.58
N GLU A 148 0.88 -31.96 35.30
CA GLU A 148 -0.46 -31.77 35.88
C GLU A 148 -0.47 -30.74 37.02
N ASP A 149 0.63 -30.62 37.76
CA ASP A 149 0.77 -29.69 38.88
C ASP A 149 1.13 -28.24 38.43
N TYR A 150 1.17 -27.98 37.13
CA TYR A 150 1.53 -26.67 36.60
C TYR A 150 0.37 -25.68 36.70
N ARG A 151 0.62 -24.47 37.21
CA ARG A 151 -0.40 -23.42 37.38
C ARG A 151 -0.96 -22.85 36.05
N LEU A 152 -0.54 -23.40 34.90
CA LEU A 152 -0.72 -22.90 33.53
C LEU A 152 0.15 -21.67 33.20
#